data_AF-A0AAN8JNK9-F1
#
_entry.id   AF-A0AAN8JNK9-F1
#
_cell.length_a   1.000
_cell.length_b   1.000
_cell.length_c   1.000
_cell.angle_alpha   90.00
_cell.angle_beta   90.00
_cell.angle_gamma   90.00
#
_symmetry.space_group_name_H-M   'P 1'
#
loop_
_entity.id
_entity.type
_entity.pdbx_description
1 polymer ?
#
loop_
_entity_poly.entity_id
_entity_poly.type
_entity_poly.pdbx_seq_one_letter_code
_entity_poly.pdbx_strand_id
1 'polypeptide(L)'
;MRLTVLVGNYFKKYIQYEIRKSTGVTIEKTFRKPIEMRRKKYLFTEDRPWTDGAKQANHLTEKLEEVLVEPISDEEWKVFKGDRVCDIL
;
A
#
# COMPACT_ATOMS: atom_id res chain seq x y z
N MET A 1 25.23 -9.61 11.41
CA MET A 1 24.17 -9.22 10.44
C MET A 1 22.73 -9.40 10.96
N ARG A 2 22.46 -9.21 12.26
CA ARG A 2 21.09 -9.38 12.82
C ARG A 2 20.27 -8.08 12.83
N LEU A 3 20.96 -6.94 12.95
CA LEU A 3 20.35 -5.61 13.03
C LEU A 3 19.70 -5.16 11.71
N THR A 4 20.31 -5.43 10.56
CA THR A 4 19.76 -5.05 9.24
C THR A 4 18.44 -5.75 8.95
N VAL A 5 18.32 -7.03 9.29
CA VAL A 5 17.07 -7.80 9.16
C VAL A 5 15.99 -7.26 10.11
N LEU A 6 16.36 -6.89 11.34
CA LEU A 6 15.42 -6.29 12.30
C LEU A 6 14.90 -4.94 11.81
N VAL A 7 15.78 -4.07 11.30
CA VAL A 7 15.42 -2.75 10.77
C VAL A 7 14.54 -2.87 9.52
N GLY A 8 14.89 -3.77 8.59
CA GLY A 8 14.06 -4.02 7.39
C GLY A 8 12.67 -4.54 7.75
N ASN A 9 12.59 -5.46 8.71
CA ASN A 9 11.31 -5.98 9.20
C ASN A 9 10.49 -4.92 9.94
N TYR A 10 11.13 -4.05 10.73
CA TYR A 10 10.47 -2.94 11.40
C TYR A 10 9.83 -1.99 10.37
N PHE A 11 10.59 -1.63 9.35
CA PHE A 11 10.10 -0.71 8.33
C PHE A 11 8.93 -1.29 7.53
N LYS A 12 9.00 -2.58 7.17
CA LYS A 12 7.86 -3.29 6.54
C LYS A 12 6.61 -3.26 7.42
N LYS A 13 6.75 -3.51 8.73
CA LYS A 13 5.64 -3.43 9.69
C LYS A 13 5.08 -2.02 9.81
N TYR A 14 5.94 -1.01 9.79
CA TYR A 14 5.53 0.40 9.84
C TYR A 14 4.70 0.79 8.62
N ILE A 15 5.14 0.41 7.41
CA ILE A 15 4.35 0.66 6.18
C ILE A 15 2.99 -0.03 6.24
N GLN A 16 2.95 -1.30 6.68
CA GLN A 16 1.69 -2.04 6.83
C GLN A 16 0.76 -1.35 7.84
N TYR A 17 1.31 -0.81 8.92
CA TYR A 17 0.56 -0.05 9.91
C TYR A 17 -0.03 1.24 9.33
N GLU A 18 0.74 2.03 8.58
CA GLU A 18 0.26 3.27 7.94
C GLU A 18 -0.86 2.98 6.93
N ILE A 19 -0.67 1.99 6.05
CA ILE A 19 -1.71 1.55 5.09
C ILE A 19 -2.97 1.11 5.83
N ARG A 20 -2.82 0.33 6.91
CA ARG A 20 -3.94 -0.14 7.72
C ARG A 20 -4.68 1.03 8.38
N LYS A 21 -3.95 2.03 8.87
CA LYS A 21 -4.51 3.21 9.53
C LYS A 21 -5.34 4.05 8.56
N SER A 22 -4.83 4.34 7.35
CA SER A 22 -5.55 5.13 6.34
C SER A 22 -6.79 4.43 5.77
N THR A 23 -6.78 3.09 5.74
CA THR A 23 -7.89 2.25 5.27
C THR A 23 -9.08 2.26 6.27
N GLY A 24 -8.88 2.71 7.51
CA GLY A 24 -9.94 2.81 8.51
C GLY A 24 -10.43 1.44 8.96
N VAL A 25 -9.59 0.70 9.69
CA VAL A 25 -9.95 -0.61 10.23
C VAL A 25 -10.88 -0.46 11.42
N THR A 26 -12.10 -0.98 11.31
CA THR A 26 -12.93 -1.26 12.49
C THR A 26 -12.61 -2.67 12.96
N ILE A 27 -12.14 -2.82 14.20
CA ILE A 27 -11.84 -4.12 14.80
C ILE A 27 -13.09 -4.57 15.56
N GLU A 28 -13.91 -5.41 14.95
CA GLU A 28 -14.97 -6.09 15.69
C GLU A 28 -14.33 -7.24 16.46
N LYS A 29 -14.38 -7.16 17.79
CA LYS A 29 -13.92 -8.24 18.67
C LYS A 29 -14.98 -9.34 18.69
N THR A 30 -14.87 -10.31 17.79
CA THR A 30 -15.58 -11.58 17.95
C THR A 30 -14.80 -12.51 18.88
N PHE A 31 -15.49 -13.52 19.43
CA PHE A 31 -14.94 -14.48 20.38
C PHE A 31 -13.74 -15.30 19.85
N ARG A 32 -13.54 -15.39 18.53
CA ARG A 32 -12.49 -16.23 17.91
C ARG A 32 -11.33 -15.43 17.31
N LYS A 33 -11.59 -14.46 16.44
CA LYS A 33 -10.54 -13.64 15.79
C LYS A 33 -11.11 -12.26 15.44
N PRO A 34 -10.38 -11.17 15.68
CA PRO A 34 -10.80 -9.85 15.22
C PRO A 34 -11.03 -9.86 13.70
N ILE A 35 -12.20 -9.39 13.27
CA ILE A 35 -12.48 -9.16 11.85
C ILE A 35 -12.05 -7.74 11.54
N GLU A 36 -11.19 -7.59 10.54
CA GLU A 36 -10.73 -6.28 10.09
C GLU A 36 -11.61 -5.82 8.93
N MET A 37 -12.64 -5.03 9.23
CA MET A 37 -13.41 -4.37 8.18
C MET A 37 -12.66 -3.14 7.71
N ARG A 38 -12.22 -3.17 6.46
CA ARG A 38 -11.57 -2.06 5.77
C ARG A 38 -12.64 -1.15 5.16
N ARG A 39 -12.71 0.11 5.57
CA ARG A 39 -13.71 1.06 5.05
C ARG A 39 -13.42 1.52 3.63
N LYS A 40 -12.15 1.53 3.24
CA LYS A 40 -11.67 2.09 1.96
C LYS A 40 -10.48 1.29 1.45
N LYS A 41 -10.24 1.27 0.14
CA LYS A 41 -9.03 0.70 -0.46
C LYS A 41 -7.89 1.74 -0.44
N TYR A 42 -6.66 1.28 -0.23
CA TYR A 42 -5.48 2.15 -0.27
C TYR A 42 -5.12 2.47 -1.72
N LEU A 43 -4.91 3.74 -2.05
CA LEU A 43 -4.48 4.20 -3.37
C LEU A 43 -2.95 4.36 -3.37
N PHE A 44 -2.31 3.64 -4.30
CA PHE A 44 -0.89 3.79 -4.58
C PHE A 44 -0.69 4.91 -5.60
N THR A 45 -0.04 5.99 -5.18
CA THR A 45 0.37 7.12 -6.02
C THR A 45 1.90 7.12 -6.19
N GLU A 46 2.45 8.20 -6.75
CA GLU A 46 3.90 8.43 -6.85
C GLU A 46 4.57 8.54 -5.48
N ASP A 47 3.82 9.02 -4.48
CA ASP A 47 4.30 9.20 -3.13
C ASP A 47 4.43 7.88 -2.39
N ARG A 48 5.53 7.74 -1.65
CA ARG A 48 5.76 6.53 -0.85
C ARG A 48 4.78 6.48 0.32
N PRO A 49 4.31 5.28 0.76
CA PRO A 49 3.21 5.18 1.71
C PRO A 49 3.37 5.87 3.07
N TRP A 50 4.61 6.09 3.52
CA TRP A 50 4.92 6.72 4.81
C TRP A 50 5.07 8.24 4.74
N THR A 51 5.02 8.82 3.55
CA THR A 51 5.17 10.26 3.33
C THR A 51 3.87 10.99 3.62
N ASP A 52 3.96 12.30 3.88
CA ASP A 52 2.79 13.10 4.21
C ASP A 52 1.89 13.34 3.00
N GLY A 53 2.45 13.40 1.78
CA GLY A 53 1.68 13.44 0.53
C GLY A 53 0.79 12.20 0.35
N ALA A 54 1.35 11.01 0.54
CA ALA A 54 0.57 9.76 0.49
C ALA A 54 -0.53 9.69 1.57
N LYS A 55 -0.26 10.21 2.78
CA LYS A 55 -1.26 10.27 3.87
C LYS A 55 -2.38 11.23 3.55
N GLN A 56 -2.07 12.38 2.94
CA GLN A 56 -3.06 13.36 2.51
C GLN A 56 -3.96 12.77 1.43
N ALA A 57 -3.39 12.17 0.38
CA ALA A 57 -4.15 11.55 -0.71
C ALA A 57 -5.02 10.36 -0.23
N ASN A 58 -4.57 9.65 0.81
CA ASN A 58 -5.31 8.53 1.39
C ASN A 58 -6.10 8.93 2.65
N HIS A 59 -6.42 10.21 2.83
CA HIS A 59 -7.16 10.65 4.00
C HIS A 59 -8.54 9.97 4.07
N LEU A 60 -8.98 9.64 5.29
CA LEU A 60 -10.18 8.85 5.56
C LEU A 60 -11.48 9.54 5.10
N THR A 61 -11.48 10.87 5.12
CA THR A 61 -12.66 11.68 4.77
C THR A 61 -12.87 11.77 3.26
N GLU A 62 -11.83 11.54 2.46
CA GLU A 62 -11.90 11.69 1.02
C GLU A 62 -12.47 10.43 0.37
N LYS A 63 -13.48 10.58 -0.51
CA LYS A 63 -13.93 9.49 -1.37
C LYS A 63 -12.92 9.34 -2.49
N LEU A 64 -12.24 8.20 -2.54
CA LEU A 64 -11.38 7.87 -3.69
C LEU A 64 -12.19 7.08 -4.70
N GLU A 65 -12.01 7.44 -5.96
CA GLU A 65 -12.44 6.62 -7.07
C GLU A 65 -11.60 5.34 -7.12
N GLU A 66 -12.26 4.24 -7.45
CA GLU A 66 -11.59 2.96 -7.59
C GLU A 66 -10.82 2.94 -8.90
N VAL A 67 -9.49 2.82 -8.81
CA VAL A 67 -8.64 2.64 -9.98
C VAL A 67 -8.63 1.16 -10.34
N LEU A 68 -9.20 0.85 -11.50
CA LEU A 68 -9.12 -0.49 -12.10
C LEU A 68 -7.76 -0.63 -12.77
N VAL A 69 -6.95 -1.56 -12.28
CA VAL A 69 -5.62 -1.88 -12.83
C VAL A 69 -5.69 -3.24 -13.49
N GLU A 70 -5.05 -3.38 -14.64
CA GLU A 70 -4.94 -4.67 -15.31
C GLU A 70 -4.17 -5.67 -14.45
N PRO A 71 -4.70 -6.90 -14.27
CA PRO A 71 -4.01 -7.92 -13.51
C PRO A 71 -2.88 -8.53 -14.35
N ILE A 72 -1.68 -7.97 -14.25
CA ILE A 72 -0.47 -8.50 -14.88
C ILE A 72 0.23 -9.42 -13.88
N SER A 73 0.62 -10.62 -14.30
CA SER A 73 1.37 -11.54 -13.44
C SER A 73 2.84 -11.13 -13.30
N ASP A 74 3.49 -11.54 -12.21
CA ASP A 74 4.91 -11.24 -11.97
C ASP A 74 5.83 -11.79 -13.09
N GLU A 75 5.42 -12.88 -13.75
CA GLU A 75 6.18 -13.51 -14.85
C GLU A 75 6.03 -12.76 -16.18
N GLU A 76 4.91 -12.05 -16.37
CA GLU A 76 4.63 -11.26 -17.58
C GLU A 76 5.24 -9.86 -17.50
N TRP A 77 5.59 -9.40 -16.30
CA TRP A 77 6.20 -8.09 -16.10
C TRP A 77 7.63 -8.04 -16.62
N LYS A 78 7.84 -7.33 -17.73
CA LYS A 78 9.14 -7.28 -18.44
C LYS A 78 9.89 -5.95 -18.31
N VAL A 79 9.28 -4.94 -17.68
CA VAL A 79 9.86 -3.58 -17.61
C VAL A 79 10.51 -3.38 -16.25
N PHE A 80 11.82 -3.21 -16.22
CA PHE A 80 12.57 -3.00 -14.99
C PHE A 80 13.17 -1.59 -14.93
N LYS A 81 13.46 -1.16 -13.70
CA LYS A 81 14.07 0.15 -13.47
C LYS A 81 15.46 0.21 -14.13
N GLY A 82 15.64 1.16 -15.04
CA GLY A 82 16.89 1.37 -15.78
C GLY A 82 16.83 0.90 -17.23
N ASP A 83 15.77 0.19 -17.63
CA ASP A 83 15.54 -0.16 -19.03
C ASP A 83 15.27 1.09 -19.87
N ARG A 84 15.74 1.06 -21.13
CA ARG A 84 15.42 2.09 -22.12
C ARG A 84 14.10 1.74 -22.79
N VAL A 85 13.09 2.57 -22.59
CA VAL A 85 11.79 2.48 -23.24
C VAL A 85 11.66 3.57 -24.29
N CYS A 86 10.99 3.26 -25.40
CA CYS A 86 10.67 4.23 -26.44
C CYS A 86 9.21 4.65 -26.24
N ASP A 87 8.97 5.96 -26.26
CA ASP A 87 7.62 6.49 -26.15
C ASP A 87 6.81 6.09 -27.39
N ILE A 88 5.61 5.58 -27.16
CA ILE A 88 4.65 5.24 -28.20
C ILE A 88 3.79 6.49 -28.41
N LEU A 89 4.23 7.36 -29.32
CA LEU A 89 3.49 8.56 -29.76
C LEU A 89 2.53 8.23 -30.89
#